data_AF-A0A2S6NEY5-F1
#
_entry.id   AF-A0A2S6NEY5-F1
#
_cell.length_a   1.000
_cell.length_b   1.000
_cell.length_c   1.000
_cell.angle_alpha   90.00
_cell.angle_beta   90.00
_cell.angle_gamma   90.00
#
_symmetry.space_group_name_H-M   'P 1'
#
loop_
_entity.id
_entity.type
_entity.pdbx_description
1 polymer ?
#
loop_
_entity_poly.entity_id
_entity_poly.type
_entity_poly.pdbx_seq_one_letter_code
_entity_poly.pdbx_strand_id
1 'polypeptide(L)'
;METKPMNVYRLDPVDRGHASWAFSKEKNSVWVGSPTADKARDLAAARSGFDDLATPGAVSPWNNSTVTSCVLDPTLKLLKEGDVVRQDGSEFEY
;
A
#
# COMPACT_ATOMS: atom_id res chain seq x y z
N MET A 1 -14.07 11.97 22.97
CA MET A 1 -12.98 11.00 22.73
C MET A 1 -12.07 11.63 21.69
N GLU A 2 -10.86 12.02 22.07
CA GLU A 2 -9.85 12.51 21.13
C GLU A 2 -9.37 11.30 20.32
N THR A 3 -9.83 11.17 19.09
CA THR A 3 -9.25 10.21 18.15
C THR A 3 -7.84 10.68 17.85
N LYS A 4 -6.83 9.97 18.37
CA LYS A 4 -5.45 10.20 17.97
C LYS A 4 -5.38 10.21 16.43
N PRO A 5 -4.69 11.19 15.82
CA PRO A 5 -4.55 11.21 14.37
C PRO A 5 -3.87 9.91 13.94
N MET A 6 -4.46 9.24 12.96
CA MET A 6 -3.94 8.01 12.40
C MET A 6 -2.64 8.31 11.64
N ASN A 7 -1.65 7.42 11.73
CA ASN A 7 -0.48 7.50 10.87
C ASN A 7 -0.90 7.12 9.44
N VAL A 8 -0.51 7.95 8.47
CA VAL A 8 -0.68 7.66 7.06
C VAL A 8 0.67 7.40 6.44
N TYR A 9 0.81 6.28 5.74
CA TYR A 9 2.02 5.94 5.02
C TYR A 9 1.78 6.07 3.52
N ARG A 10 2.67 6.78 2.84
CA ARG A 10 2.72 6.81 1.38
C ARG A 10 3.68 5.73 0.90
N LEU A 11 3.21 4.87 0.00
CA LEU A 11 4.03 3.88 -0.67
C LEU A 11 4.17 4.27 -2.13
N ASP A 12 5.41 4.49 -2.57
CA ASP A 12 5.72 4.85 -3.94
C ASP A 12 6.45 3.68 -4.64
N PRO A 13 6.13 3.39 -5.92
CA PRO A 13 6.96 2.52 -6.76
C PRO A 13 8.37 3.11 -6.93
N VAL A 14 9.40 2.36 -6.53
CA VAL A 14 10.81 2.71 -6.71
C VAL A 14 11.35 2.07 -7.99
N ASP A 15 11.10 0.78 -8.19
CA ASP A 15 11.47 0.04 -9.41
C ASP A 15 10.23 -0.51 -10.10
N ARG A 16 9.67 0.25 -11.04
CA ARG A 16 8.48 -0.15 -11.81
C ARG A 16 8.76 -1.30 -12.81
N GLY A 17 10.03 -1.58 -13.11
CA GLY A 17 10.43 -2.65 -14.02
C GLY A 17 10.52 -4.03 -13.37
N HIS A 18 10.44 -4.09 -12.03
CA HIS A 18 10.58 -5.34 -11.30
C HIS A 18 9.45 -6.34 -11.63
N ALA A 19 9.81 -7.61 -11.83
CA ALA A 19 8.86 -8.66 -12.22
C ALA A 19 7.71 -8.86 -11.22
N SER A 20 7.91 -8.50 -9.95
CA SER A 20 6.86 -8.60 -8.92
C SER A 20 5.64 -7.72 -9.19
N TRP A 21 5.76 -6.67 -10.02
CA TRP A 21 4.59 -5.86 -10.43
C TRP A 21 3.58 -6.63 -11.27
N ALA A 22 3.91 -7.85 -11.73
CA ALA A 22 2.91 -8.78 -12.28
C ALA A 22 1.86 -9.20 -11.23
N PHE A 23 2.18 -9.08 -9.93
CA PHE A 23 1.33 -9.51 -8.81
C PHE A 23 0.56 -8.38 -8.14
N SER A 24 0.45 -7.21 -8.77
CA SER A 24 -0.36 -6.09 -8.26
C SER A 24 -1.17 -5.43 -9.37
N LYS A 25 -2.45 -5.19 -9.08
CA LYS A 25 -3.40 -4.43 -9.90
C LYS A 25 -3.10 -2.91 -9.83
N GLU A 26 -2.45 -2.43 -8.77
CA GLU A 26 -2.02 -1.04 -8.66
C GLU A 26 -0.51 -0.91 -8.88
N LYS A 27 -0.13 0.10 -9.66
CA LYS A 27 1.27 0.38 -10.00
C LYS A 27 1.67 1.83 -9.75
N ASN A 28 0.78 2.63 -9.20
CA ASN A 28 1.00 4.02 -8.80
C ASN A 28 1.02 4.14 -7.28
N SER A 29 1.41 5.32 -6.79
CA SER A 29 1.51 5.57 -5.37
C SER A 29 0.17 5.38 -4.65
N VAL A 30 0.24 4.84 -3.44
CA VAL A 30 -0.91 4.63 -2.57
C VAL A 30 -0.64 5.24 -1.19
N TRP A 31 -1.72 5.65 -0.52
CA TRP A 31 -1.70 6.11 0.86
C TRP A 31 -2.49 5.14 1.72
N VAL A 32 -1.91 4.78 2.86
CA VAL A 32 -2.45 3.75 3.74
C VAL A 32 -2.54 4.27 5.15
N GLY A 33 -3.74 4.25 5.73
CA GLY A 33 -3.93 4.50 7.15
C GLY A 33 -3.55 3.25 7.96
N SER A 34 -2.44 3.30 8.70
CA SER A 34 -1.93 2.12 9.42
C SER A 34 -1.07 2.52 10.61
N PRO A 35 -1.04 1.76 11.73
CA PRO A 35 -0.27 2.20 12.90
C PRO A 35 1.24 2.08 12.67
N THR A 36 1.68 1.19 11.76
CA THR A 36 3.09 0.93 11.44
C THR A 36 3.31 0.81 9.93
N ALA A 37 4.55 1.06 9.49
CA ALA A 37 4.95 0.93 8.09
C ALA A 37 4.77 -0.49 7.54
N ASP A 38 5.06 -1.52 8.36
CA ASP A 38 4.92 -2.92 7.96
C ASP A 38 3.46 -3.28 7.69
N LYS A 39 2.55 -2.90 8.61
CA LYS A 39 1.12 -3.10 8.39
C LYS A 39 0.59 -2.30 7.19
N ALA A 40 1.19 -1.14 6.90
CA ALA A 40 0.82 -0.37 5.71
C ALA A 40 1.17 -1.13 4.41
N ARG A 41 2.33 -1.80 4.38
CA ARG A 41 2.75 -2.65 3.26
C ARG A 41 1.83 -3.85 3.10
N ASP A 42 1.52 -4.54 4.19
CA ASP A 42 0.60 -5.68 4.18
C ASP A 42 -0.79 -5.27 3.65
N LEU A 43 -1.31 -4.13 4.08
CA LEU A 43 -2.59 -3.59 3.61
C LEU A 43 -2.54 -3.22 2.13
N ALA A 44 -1.51 -2.51 1.68
CA ALA A 44 -1.33 -2.18 0.26
C ALA A 44 -1.23 -3.44 -0.59
N ALA A 45 -0.47 -4.44 -0.14
CA ALA A 45 -0.34 -5.73 -0.82
C ALA A 45 -1.67 -6.47 -0.90
N ALA A 46 -2.43 -6.52 0.20
CA ALA A 46 -3.73 -7.19 0.26
C ALA A 46 -4.79 -6.50 -0.62
N ARG A 47 -4.82 -5.17 -0.64
CA ARG A 47 -5.83 -4.38 -1.39
C ARG A 47 -5.53 -4.20 -2.86
N SER A 48 -4.24 -4.17 -3.22
CA SER A 48 -3.82 -4.07 -4.62
C SER A 48 -3.61 -5.43 -5.28
N GLY A 49 -3.84 -6.54 -4.57
CA GLY A 49 -3.55 -7.90 -5.02
C GLY A 49 -4.41 -8.37 -6.20
N PHE A 50 -3.84 -9.28 -7.00
CA PHE A 50 -4.49 -10.00 -8.09
C PHE A 50 -5.06 -11.35 -7.59
N ASP A 51 -6.11 -11.85 -8.23
CA ASP A 51 -6.87 -13.07 -7.87
C ASP A 51 -6.07 -14.39 -7.91
N ASP A 52 -4.90 -14.41 -8.54
CA ASP A 52 -4.03 -15.60 -8.64
C ASP A 52 -3.11 -15.72 -7.41
N LEU A 53 -3.74 -16.03 -6.28
CA LEU A 53 -3.09 -16.45 -5.02
C LEU A 53 -2.27 -17.75 -5.12
N ALA A 54 -2.07 -18.30 -6.32
CA ALA A 54 -1.66 -19.69 -6.51
C ALA A 54 -0.19 -19.91 -6.92
N THR A 55 0.63 -18.87 -7.13
CA THR A 55 2.06 -19.08 -7.46
C THR A 55 2.91 -19.17 -6.18
N PRO A 56 3.46 -20.35 -5.82
CA PRO A 56 4.27 -20.50 -4.62
C PRO A 56 5.51 -19.59 -4.70
N GLY A 57 5.73 -18.77 -3.68
CA GLY A 57 6.88 -17.85 -3.60
C GLY A 57 6.67 -16.48 -4.27
N ALA A 58 5.49 -16.19 -4.82
CA ALA A 58 5.18 -14.85 -5.29
C ALA A 58 5.11 -13.85 -4.12
N VAL A 59 5.82 -12.73 -4.25
CA VAL A 59 5.84 -11.65 -3.25
C VAL A 59 5.29 -10.39 -3.90
N SER A 60 4.30 -9.77 -3.26
CA SER A 60 3.75 -8.49 -3.69
C SER A 60 4.84 -7.41 -3.72
N PRO A 61 4.88 -6.54 -4.76
CA PRO A 61 5.86 -5.46 -4.84
C PRO A 61 5.79 -4.52 -3.63
N TRP A 62 4.60 -4.37 -3.04
CA TRP A 62 4.35 -3.55 -1.85
C TRP A 62 5.01 -4.09 -0.58
N ASN A 63 5.32 -5.38 -0.53
CA ASN A 63 6.06 -6.00 0.56
C ASN A 63 7.59 -5.99 0.34
N ASN A 64 8.05 -5.57 -0.83
CA ASN A 64 9.47 -5.50 -1.14
C ASN A 64 10.00 -4.05 -1.03
N SER A 65 10.85 -3.81 -0.02
CA SER A 65 11.44 -2.49 0.25
C SER A 65 12.43 -2.01 -0.82
N THR A 66 12.94 -2.89 -1.68
CA THR A 66 13.78 -2.48 -2.82
C THR A 66 12.94 -2.09 -4.04
N VAL A 67 11.65 -2.44 -4.06
CA VAL A 67 10.74 -2.18 -5.18
C VAL A 67 9.77 -1.05 -4.87
N THR A 68 9.40 -0.87 -3.59
CA THR A 68 8.50 0.18 -3.12
C THR A 68 9.03 0.88 -1.87
N SER A 69 8.85 2.20 -1.82
CA SER A 69 9.08 2.98 -0.61
C SER A 69 7.92 2.78 0.37
N CYS A 70 8.13 3.14 1.64
CA CYS A 70 7.05 3.31 2.61
C CYS A 70 7.50 4.41 3.57
N VAL A 71 6.88 5.58 3.45
CA VAL A 71 7.24 6.78 4.21
C VAL A 71 6.03 7.32 4.95
N LEU A 72 6.23 7.82 6.17
CA LEU A 72 5.17 8.50 6.91
C LEU A 72 4.84 9.82 6.20
N ASP A 73 3.58 9.99 5.82
CA ASP A 73 3.04 11.21 5.22
C ASP A 73 2.21 11.97 6.26
N PRO A 74 2.75 13.04 6.86
CA PRO A 74 2.06 13.82 7.88
C PRO A 74 1.00 14.79 7.30
N THR A 75 0.94 14.91 5.96
CA THR A 75 0.06 15.87 5.28
C THR A 75 -1.36 15.35 5.12
N LEU A 76 -1.51 14.02 5.00
CA LEU A 76 -2.81 13.36 4.92
C LEU A 76 -3.27 12.95 6.33
N LYS A 77 -4.39 13.49 6.81
CA LYS A 77 -4.90 13.25 8.18
C LYS A 77 -6.26 12.57 8.27
N LEU A 78 -6.87 12.25 7.13
CA LEU A 78 -8.27 11.84 7.06
C LEU A 78 -8.48 10.33 6.87
N LEU A 79 -7.41 9.56 6.64
CA LEU A 79 -7.53 8.10 6.50
C LEU A 79 -7.68 7.44 7.86
N LYS A 80 -8.57 6.44 7.91
CA LYS A 80 -8.76 5.55 9.05
C LYS A 80 -7.81 4.36 8.95
N GLU A 81 -7.65 3.64 10.06
CA GLU A 81 -6.91 2.38 10.03
C GLU A 81 -7.57 1.38 9.06
N GLY A 82 -6.77 0.85 8.13
CA GLY A 82 -7.23 -0.12 7.12
C GLY A 82 -7.62 0.51 5.77
N ASP A 83 -7.70 1.84 5.68
CA ASP A 83 -7.95 2.54 4.43
C ASP A 83 -6.70 2.47 3.53
N VAL A 84 -6.92 2.19 2.25
CA VAL A 84 -5.92 2.25 1.20
C VAL A 84 -6.51 3.06 0.06
N VAL A 85 -5.92 4.21 -0.24
CA VAL A 85 -6.37 5.10 -1.31
C VAL A 85 -5.29 5.26 -2.37
N ARG A 86 -5.73 5.40 -3.61
CA ARG A 86 -4.88 5.72 -4.77
C ARG A 86 -4.53 7.21 -4.77
N GLN A 87 -3.62 7.59 -5.66
CA GLN A 87 -3.22 8.97 -5.87
C GLN A 87 -4.35 9.93 -6.25
N ASP A 88 -5.41 9.44 -6.91
CA ASP A 88 -6.59 10.23 -7.25
C ASP A 88 -7.60 10.35 -6.09
N GLY A 89 -7.29 9.77 -4.93
CA GLY A 89 -8.18 9.72 -3.76
C GLY A 89 -9.25 8.63 -3.83
N SER A 90 -9.30 7.84 -4.90
CA SER A 90 -10.21 6.68 -4.97
C SER A 90 -9.73 5.55 -4.06
N GLU A 91 -10.68 4.84 -3.45
CA GLU A 91 -10.39 3.61 -2.71
C GLU A 91 -10.27 2.41 -3.66
N PHE A 92 -9.61 1.37 -3.18
CA PHE A 92 -9.67 0.07 -3.85
C PHE A 92 -11.05 -0.56 -3.62
N GLU A 93 -11.92 -0.48 -4.63
CA GLU A 93 -13.16 -1.26 -4.69
C GLU A 93 -12.83 -2.74 -4.95
N TYR A 94 -13.46 -3.63 -4.19
CA TYR A 94 -13.30 -5.09 -4.25
C TYR A 94 -13.97 -5.69 -5.49
#